data_AF-A0A8J7CVN2-F1
#
_entry.id   AF-A0A8J7CVN2-F1
#
_cell.length_a   1.000
_cell.length_b   1.000
_cell.length_c   1.000
_cell.angle_alpha   90.00
_cell.angle_beta   90.00
_cell.angle_gamma   90.00
#
_symmetry.space_group_name_H-M   'P 1'
#
loop_
_entity.id
_entity.type
_entity.pdbx_description
1 polymer ?
#
loop_
_entity_poly.entity_id
_entity_poly.type
_entity_poly.pdbx_seq_one_letter_code
_entity_poly.pdbx_strand_id
1 'polypeptide(L)'
;MARQDNRTGGGRVAPTTQERSLMGWDITYHPFGVNEVRDLYFAGVDTPDAVAAMAERFQVPEVDRPRLEFIFERARDTDPELPFPQTHAFFMAITAGFLRPYWYIRDGALSFLYDDPEFRPFFSDWTDLVPESRRREGLDTLLLCNYCGGVYLTPEALADLREAARTRAPVAEKLEALFSGGRLDLFWSAVDHALDNGLGLLEAAEVIEPNPVDVRKTRCYARTENCDPAGPILYQRDYLAEMDRLRRKKAEEDARKGVVRRLLDRIVYRP
;
A
#
# COMPACT_ATOMS: atom_id res chain seq x y z
N MET A 1 40.08 14.87 -32.92
CA MET A 1 40.01 13.45 -32.49
C MET A 1 39.94 13.45 -30.96
N ALA A 2 38.76 13.64 -30.36
CA ALA A 2 37.70 12.66 -30.10
C ALA A 2 38.06 11.66 -28.97
N ARG A 3 37.36 11.79 -27.83
CA ARG A 3 36.95 10.77 -26.82
C ARG A 3 36.41 11.53 -25.59
N GLN A 4 35.14 11.97 -25.57
CA GLN A 4 33.89 11.24 -25.29
C GLN A 4 33.70 10.97 -23.78
N ASP A 5 32.95 11.89 -23.16
CA ASP A 5 32.29 11.79 -21.87
C ASP A 5 31.36 10.57 -21.80
N ASN A 6 31.34 9.90 -20.66
CA ASN A 6 30.31 8.90 -20.35
C ASN A 6 29.72 9.21 -18.96
N ARG A 7 28.82 10.21 -18.91
CA ARG A 7 27.83 10.35 -17.84
C ARG A 7 26.52 9.77 -18.35
N THR A 8 26.16 8.59 -17.86
CA THR A 8 24.79 8.05 -17.96
C THR A 8 24.31 7.68 -16.57
N GLY A 9 24.20 8.68 -15.71
CA GLY A 9 23.32 8.65 -14.55
C GLY A 9 21.89 8.89 -15.04
N GLY A 10 21.20 7.83 -15.44
CA GLY A 10 19.78 7.86 -15.72
C GLY A 10 18.99 8.00 -14.42
N GLY A 11 18.96 9.21 -13.85
CA GLY A 11 18.01 9.57 -12.81
C GLY A 11 16.61 9.45 -13.40
N ARG A 12 15.80 8.51 -12.90
CA ARG A 12 14.38 8.45 -13.24
C ARG A 12 13.76 9.76 -12.72
N VAL A 13 13.36 10.62 -13.65
CA VAL A 13 12.57 11.81 -13.38
C VAL A 13 11.31 11.37 -12.65
N ALA A 14 10.97 12.03 -11.54
CA ALA A 14 9.75 11.76 -10.82
C ALA A 14 8.55 11.92 -11.78
N PRO A 15 7.63 10.94 -11.85
CA PRO A 15 6.51 11.00 -12.77
C PRO A 15 5.63 12.20 -12.46
N THR A 16 5.14 12.84 -13.52
CA THR A 16 4.30 14.03 -13.43
C THR A 16 2.95 13.71 -12.76
N THR A 17 2.27 14.72 -12.19
CA THR A 17 0.95 14.59 -11.55
C THR A 17 -0.11 13.93 -12.46
N GLN A 18 0.08 13.99 -13.78
CA GLN A 18 -0.80 13.38 -14.77
C GLN A 18 -0.46 11.89 -15.04
N GLU A 19 0.80 11.47 -14.90
CA GLU A 19 1.22 10.06 -14.95
C GLU A 19 0.85 9.32 -13.66
N ARG A 20 0.84 10.02 -12.52
CA ARG A 20 0.32 9.50 -11.24
C ARG A 20 -1.17 9.13 -11.31
N SER A 21 -1.96 9.78 -12.15
CA SER A 21 -3.39 9.46 -12.29
C SER A 21 -3.69 8.19 -13.11
N LEU A 22 -2.67 7.56 -13.72
CA LEU A 22 -2.79 6.27 -14.41
C LEU A 22 -2.17 5.12 -13.60
N MET A 23 -1.36 5.45 -12.59
CA MET A 23 -0.70 4.51 -11.67
C MET A 23 -1.22 4.74 -10.25
N GLY A 24 -2.42 4.25 -9.97
CA GLY A 24 -2.96 4.19 -8.61
C GLY A 24 -2.03 3.53 -7.59
N TRP A 25 -2.32 3.72 -6.32
CA TRP A 25 -1.51 3.25 -5.20
C TRP A 25 -1.84 1.81 -4.84
N ASP A 26 -0.79 1.02 -4.54
CA ASP A 26 -0.94 -0.34 -4.06
C ASP A 26 -0.91 -0.35 -2.53
N ILE A 27 -2.06 -0.11 -1.91
CA ILE A 27 -2.16 0.04 -0.45
C ILE A 27 -2.36 -1.31 0.22
N THR A 28 -1.74 -1.44 1.40
CA THR A 28 -1.88 -2.60 2.27
C THR A 28 -2.16 -2.19 3.71
N TYR A 29 -2.91 -3.02 4.42
CA TYR A 29 -3.24 -2.86 5.83
C TYR A 29 -2.75 -4.07 6.62
N HIS A 30 -1.92 -3.81 7.63
CA HIS A 30 -1.19 -4.81 8.39
C HIS A 30 -1.56 -4.75 9.86
N PRO A 31 -2.15 -5.81 10.45
CA PRO A 31 -2.39 -5.87 11.88
C PRO A 31 -1.07 -5.83 12.64
N PHE A 32 -0.91 -4.85 13.53
CA PHE A 32 0.32 -4.64 14.27
C PHE A 32 0.04 -4.02 15.64
N GLY A 33 0.50 -4.67 16.70
CA GLY A 33 0.22 -4.26 18.07
C GLY A 33 1.06 -3.06 18.52
N VAL A 34 0.50 -2.21 19.38
CA VAL A 34 1.21 -1.05 19.95
C VAL A 34 2.50 -1.50 20.66
N ASN A 35 2.41 -2.54 21.50
CA ASN A 35 3.57 -3.10 22.19
C ASN A 35 4.54 -3.81 21.24
N GLU A 36 4.07 -4.31 20.09
CA GLU A 36 4.91 -4.99 19.11
C GLU A 36 5.88 -4.03 18.41
N VAL A 37 5.60 -2.72 18.39
CA VAL A 37 6.56 -1.71 17.93
C VAL A 37 7.87 -1.85 18.70
N ARG A 38 7.80 -1.90 20.04
CA ARG A 38 8.96 -2.08 20.92
C ARG A 38 9.41 -3.53 21.01
N ASP A 39 8.50 -4.41 21.45
CA ASP A 39 8.83 -5.76 21.93
C ASP A 39 9.13 -6.76 20.81
N LEU A 40 8.75 -6.42 19.58
CA LEU A 40 8.91 -7.28 18.43
C LEU A 40 9.80 -6.61 17.39
N TYR A 41 9.39 -5.46 16.84
CA TYR A 41 10.15 -4.82 15.76
C TYR A 41 11.45 -4.21 16.26
N PHE A 42 11.42 -3.22 17.17
CA PHE A 42 12.68 -2.61 17.62
C PHE A 42 13.55 -3.59 18.41
N ALA A 43 12.98 -4.53 19.16
CA ALA A 43 13.76 -5.62 19.76
C ALA A 43 14.54 -6.44 18.70
N GLY A 44 13.92 -6.75 17.55
CA GLY A 44 14.59 -7.43 16.43
C GLY A 44 15.61 -6.56 15.70
N VAL A 45 15.39 -5.24 15.63
CA VAL A 45 16.39 -4.30 15.10
C VAL A 45 17.60 -4.24 16.03
N ASP A 46 17.38 -4.25 17.34
CA ASP A 46 18.44 -4.12 18.35
C ASP A 46 19.24 -5.43 18.52
N THR A 47 18.58 -6.58 18.37
CA THR A 47 19.14 -7.90 18.65
C THR A 47 18.89 -8.88 17.51
N PRO A 48 19.89 -9.20 16.67
CA PRO A 48 19.71 -10.12 15.53
C PRO A 48 19.11 -11.48 15.89
N ASP A 49 19.52 -12.07 17.03
CA ASP A 49 19.01 -13.37 17.50
C ASP A 49 17.50 -13.34 17.81
N ALA A 50 16.93 -12.17 18.09
CA ALA A 50 15.50 -12.03 18.33
C ALA A 50 14.66 -12.24 17.06
N VAL A 51 15.25 -12.07 15.87
CA VAL A 51 14.55 -12.29 14.59
C VAL A 51 14.28 -13.78 14.36
N ALA A 52 15.24 -14.66 14.68
CA ALA A 52 15.06 -16.10 14.58
C ALA A 52 13.98 -16.60 15.55
N ALA A 53 14.03 -16.14 16.81
CA ALA A 53 13.00 -16.47 17.81
C ALA A 53 11.61 -15.95 17.41
N MET A 54 11.54 -14.77 16.80
CA MET A 54 10.29 -14.23 16.23
C MET A 54 9.77 -15.10 15.10
N ALA A 55 10.64 -15.48 14.14
CA ALA A 55 10.28 -16.36 13.03
C ALA A 55 9.73 -17.71 13.52
N GLU A 56 10.35 -18.30 14.55
CA GLU A 56 9.86 -19.51 15.19
C GLU A 56 8.50 -19.31 15.87
N ARG A 57 8.36 -18.25 16.69
CA ARG A 57 7.11 -17.93 17.41
C ARG A 57 5.92 -17.76 16.48
N PHE A 58 6.11 -17.10 15.34
CA PHE A 58 5.07 -16.86 14.34
C PHE A 58 5.02 -17.93 13.25
N GLN A 59 5.80 -19.02 13.39
CA GLN A 59 5.83 -20.14 12.46
C GLN A 59 6.12 -19.71 11.01
N VAL A 60 7.00 -18.72 10.84
CA VAL A 60 7.46 -18.26 9.53
C VAL A 60 8.17 -19.42 8.83
N PRO A 61 7.74 -19.81 7.60
CA PRO A 61 8.34 -20.90 6.87
C PRO A 61 9.85 -20.70 6.66
N GLU A 62 10.63 -21.78 6.75
CA GLU A 62 12.10 -21.74 6.58
C GLU A 62 12.54 -21.03 5.29
N VAL A 63 11.78 -21.19 4.20
CA VAL A 63 12.05 -20.54 2.91
C VAL A 63 11.93 -19.02 2.95
N ASP A 64 11.12 -18.47 3.86
CA ASP A 64 10.88 -17.04 4.00
C ASP A 64 11.80 -16.37 5.05
N ARG A 65 12.42 -17.16 5.95
CA ARG A 65 13.26 -16.62 7.04
C ARG A 65 14.44 -15.75 6.55
N PRO A 66 15.20 -16.13 5.50
CA PRO A 66 16.28 -15.27 5.00
C PRO A 66 15.77 -13.91 4.49
N ARG A 67 14.54 -13.85 3.96
CA ARG A 67 13.93 -12.59 3.51
C ARG A 67 13.57 -11.72 4.71
N LEU A 68 12.99 -12.31 5.76
CA LEU A 68 12.69 -11.61 7.00
C LEU A 68 13.96 -11.07 7.67
N GLU A 69 15.01 -11.88 7.78
CA GLU A 69 16.33 -11.48 8.31
C GLU A 69 16.91 -10.30 7.52
N PHE A 70 16.84 -10.36 6.19
CA PHE A 70 17.29 -9.26 5.33
C PHE A 70 16.55 -7.95 5.60
N ILE A 71 15.25 -7.97 5.92
CA ILE A 71 14.53 -6.74 6.31
C ILE A 71 15.11 -6.13 7.59
N PHE A 72 15.45 -6.95 8.59
CA PHE A 72 16.06 -6.46 9.83
C PHE A 72 17.51 -5.98 9.65
N GLU A 73 18.28 -6.60 8.74
CA GLU A 73 19.58 -6.06 8.31
C GLU A 73 19.42 -4.66 7.72
N ARG A 74 18.48 -4.49 6.77
CA ARG A 74 18.17 -3.19 6.17
C ARG A 74 17.67 -2.17 7.20
N ALA A 75 16.87 -2.60 8.16
CA ALA A 75 16.38 -1.74 9.23
C ALA A 75 17.52 -1.22 10.12
N ARG A 76 18.52 -2.06 10.43
CA ARG A 76 19.72 -1.67 11.19
C ARG A 76 20.62 -0.69 10.43
N ASP A 77 20.74 -0.87 9.11
CA ASP A 77 21.60 -0.05 8.24
C ASP A 77 20.85 1.15 7.63
N THR A 78 19.72 1.54 8.22
CA THR A 78 18.91 2.67 7.74
C THR A 78 19.67 3.99 7.90
N ASP A 79 19.71 4.79 6.84
CA ASP A 79 20.20 6.17 6.90
C ASP A 79 19.28 7.01 7.81
N PRO A 80 19.79 7.61 8.91
CA PRO A 80 18.99 8.38 9.84
C PRO A 80 18.32 9.62 9.21
N GLU A 81 18.84 10.12 8.08
CA GLU A 81 18.27 11.27 7.36
C GLU A 81 17.03 10.89 6.54
N LEU A 82 16.78 9.59 6.31
CA LEU A 82 15.60 9.15 5.60
C LEU A 82 14.35 9.21 6.50
N PRO A 83 13.18 9.63 5.96
CA PRO A 83 11.95 9.71 6.74
C PRO A 83 11.54 8.37 7.36
N PHE A 84 10.93 8.42 8.54
CA PHE A 84 10.44 7.23 9.23
C PHE A 84 9.43 6.41 8.39
N PRO A 85 8.48 7.02 7.66
CA PRO A 85 7.63 6.33 6.69
C PRO A 85 8.38 5.45 5.70
N GLN A 86 9.48 5.95 5.13
CA GLN A 86 10.26 5.27 4.07
C GLN A 86 11.18 4.18 4.60
N THR A 87 11.27 4.06 5.93
CA THR A 87 12.23 3.19 6.59
C THR A 87 11.50 2.30 7.58
N HIS A 88 11.47 2.66 8.85
CA HIS A 88 10.98 1.79 9.90
C HIS A 88 9.48 1.51 9.79
N ALA A 89 8.64 2.46 9.41
CA ALA A 89 7.21 2.18 9.21
C ALA A 89 6.96 1.18 8.08
N PHE A 90 7.69 1.33 6.96
CA PHE A 90 7.59 0.40 5.84
C PHE A 90 8.12 -1.00 6.20
N PHE A 91 9.25 -1.09 6.90
CA PHE A 91 9.81 -2.35 7.36
C PHE A 91 8.93 -3.03 8.42
N MET A 92 8.24 -2.26 9.28
CA MET A 92 7.23 -2.80 10.19
C MET A 92 6.09 -3.45 9.43
N ALA A 93 5.56 -2.80 8.38
CA ALA A 93 4.52 -3.37 7.54
C ALA A 93 4.98 -4.66 6.83
N ILE A 94 6.18 -4.67 6.27
CA ILE A 94 6.75 -5.88 5.65
C ILE A 94 6.90 -7.00 6.68
N THR A 95 7.43 -6.68 7.87
CA THR A 95 7.58 -7.62 8.98
C THR A 95 6.23 -8.22 9.35
N ALA A 96 5.22 -7.39 9.59
CA ALA A 96 3.86 -7.84 9.89
C ALA A 96 3.32 -8.80 8.81
N GLY A 97 3.55 -8.49 7.53
CA GLY A 97 3.14 -9.33 6.41
C GLY A 97 3.85 -10.68 6.33
N PHE A 98 5.01 -10.88 6.99
CA PHE A 98 5.59 -12.22 7.18
C PHE A 98 4.93 -12.99 8.33
N LEU A 99 4.52 -12.28 9.39
CA LEU A 99 4.09 -12.90 10.65
C LEU A 99 2.62 -13.31 10.65
N ARG A 100 1.76 -12.63 9.87
CA ARG A 100 0.31 -12.84 9.91
C ARG A 100 -0.39 -12.31 8.65
N PRO A 101 -1.70 -12.59 8.48
CA PRO A 101 -2.47 -12.07 7.36
C PRO A 101 -2.48 -10.55 7.26
N TYR A 102 -2.54 -10.04 6.03
CA TYR A 102 -2.67 -8.61 5.72
C TYR A 102 -3.56 -8.39 4.48
N TRP A 103 -4.09 -7.18 4.31
CA TRP A 103 -5.08 -6.88 3.26
C TRP A 103 -4.51 -5.94 2.23
N TYR A 104 -4.78 -6.20 0.95
CA TYR A 104 -4.45 -5.31 -0.14
C TYR A 104 -5.70 -4.59 -0.66
N ILE A 105 -5.60 -3.28 -0.85
CA ILE A 105 -6.68 -2.42 -1.34
C ILE A 105 -6.12 -1.41 -2.34
N ARG A 106 -6.44 -1.58 -3.63
CA ARG A 106 -6.04 -0.63 -4.67
C ARG A 106 -6.68 0.74 -4.43
N ASP A 107 -5.86 1.80 -4.34
CA ASP A 107 -6.24 3.21 -4.16
C ASP A 107 -7.03 3.54 -2.88
N GLY A 108 -7.12 2.62 -1.92
CA GLY A 108 -7.84 2.84 -0.66
C GLY A 108 -6.89 3.17 0.48
N ALA A 109 -6.37 4.41 0.54
CA ALA A 109 -5.51 4.87 1.63
C ALA A 109 -6.24 5.80 2.60
N LEU A 110 -6.29 5.45 3.89
CA LEU A 110 -6.70 6.34 4.98
C LEU A 110 -5.79 7.56 5.10
N SER A 111 -4.52 7.49 4.68
CA SER A 111 -3.65 8.67 4.60
C SER A 111 -4.26 9.80 3.76
N PHE A 112 -5.15 9.50 2.80
CA PHE A 112 -5.84 10.53 2.01
C PHE A 112 -6.87 11.34 2.82
N LEU A 113 -7.22 10.87 4.01
CA LEU A 113 -8.12 11.54 4.96
C LEU A 113 -7.36 12.16 6.14
N TYR A 114 -6.02 12.22 6.10
CA TYR A 114 -5.21 12.67 7.23
C TYR A 114 -5.53 14.11 7.69
N ASP A 115 -5.70 15.03 6.74
CA ASP A 115 -6.04 16.43 7.03
C ASP A 115 -7.54 16.64 7.30
N ASP A 116 -8.35 15.58 7.20
CA ASP A 116 -9.77 15.65 7.48
C ASP A 116 -10.01 15.67 9.01
N PRO A 117 -10.66 16.71 9.56
CA PRO A 117 -10.86 16.82 11.00
C PRO A 117 -11.74 15.71 11.57
N GLU A 118 -12.58 15.07 10.76
CA GLU A 118 -13.39 13.91 11.20
C GLU A 118 -12.52 12.67 11.43
N PHE A 119 -11.37 12.57 10.75
CA PHE A 119 -10.50 11.38 10.76
C PHE A 119 -9.20 11.57 11.54
N ARG A 120 -8.66 12.80 11.60
CA ARG A 120 -7.40 13.10 12.30
C ARG A 120 -7.30 12.48 13.71
N PRO A 121 -8.37 12.44 14.55
CA PRO A 121 -8.31 11.85 15.88
C PRO A 121 -8.06 10.33 15.91
N PHE A 122 -8.30 9.60 14.82
CA PHE A 122 -8.06 8.15 14.77
C PHE A 122 -6.59 7.81 14.50
N PHE A 123 -5.81 8.74 13.95
CA PHE A 123 -4.42 8.50 13.56
C PHE A 123 -3.46 8.78 14.72
N SER A 124 -2.66 7.78 15.06
CA SER A 124 -1.66 7.87 16.12
C SER A 124 -0.46 8.70 15.68
N ASP A 125 0.22 9.33 16.64
CA ASP A 125 1.54 9.93 16.42
C ASP A 125 2.61 8.86 16.66
N TRP A 126 3.49 8.64 15.69
CA TRP A 126 4.60 7.69 15.84
C TRP A 126 5.52 8.03 17.01
N THR A 127 5.59 9.29 17.42
CA THR A 127 6.34 9.73 18.61
C THR A 127 5.87 8.99 19.85
N ASP A 128 4.57 8.70 19.99
CA ASP A 128 4.03 8.01 21.16
C ASP A 128 4.31 6.50 21.14
N LEU A 129 4.49 5.92 19.94
CA LEU A 129 4.66 4.49 19.73
C LEU A 129 6.13 4.06 19.69
N VAL A 130 7.00 4.91 19.13
CA VAL A 130 8.42 4.62 18.96
C VAL A 130 9.14 4.76 20.31
N PRO A 131 9.98 3.78 20.71
CA PRO A 131 10.77 3.85 21.93
C PRO A 131 11.59 5.13 22.00
N GLU A 132 11.70 5.74 23.19
CA GLU A 132 12.36 7.04 23.37
C GLU A 132 13.80 7.07 22.82
N SER A 133 14.53 5.96 22.98
CA SER A 133 15.89 5.75 22.44
C SER A 133 15.97 5.74 20.91
N ARG A 134 14.84 5.59 20.22
CA ARG A 134 14.71 5.50 18.76
C ARG A 134 13.97 6.71 18.15
N ARG A 135 13.48 7.64 18.98
CA ARG A 135 12.81 8.85 18.48
C ARG A 135 13.82 9.74 17.76
N ARG A 136 13.43 10.24 16.59
CA ARG A 136 14.19 11.21 15.77
C ARG A 136 13.24 12.21 15.13
N GLU A 137 13.77 13.27 14.52
CA GLU A 137 12.94 14.15 13.69
C GLU A 137 12.40 13.39 12.46
N GLY A 138 11.22 13.78 11.96
CA GLY A 138 10.63 13.14 10.77
C GLY A 138 9.89 11.82 11.04
N LEU A 139 9.28 11.67 12.22
CA LEU A 139 8.28 10.63 12.54
C LEU A 139 6.92 10.93 11.89
N ASP A 140 6.94 11.27 10.60
CA ASP A 140 5.71 11.55 9.85
C ASP A 140 4.80 10.33 9.80
N THR A 141 3.49 10.57 9.77
CA THR A 141 2.44 9.52 9.79
C THR A 141 1.82 9.30 8.41
N LEU A 142 2.38 9.92 7.37
CA LEU A 142 1.77 10.02 6.05
C LEU A 142 2.47 9.16 5.00
N LEU A 143 1.69 8.69 4.02
CA LEU A 143 2.24 8.19 2.77
C LEU A 143 2.92 9.32 1.97
N LEU A 144 4.24 9.45 2.10
CA LEU A 144 5.03 10.50 1.43
C LEU A 144 5.36 10.16 -0.03
N CYS A 145 5.52 8.87 -0.34
CA CYS A 145 5.96 8.36 -1.64
C CYS A 145 5.64 6.87 -1.77
N ASN A 146 5.98 6.25 -2.90
CA ASN A 146 5.86 4.80 -3.03
C ASN A 146 6.84 4.10 -2.06
N TYR A 147 6.52 2.88 -1.63
CA TYR A 147 7.35 2.10 -0.70
C TYR A 147 7.52 2.78 0.66
N CYS A 148 6.40 3.19 1.27
CA CYS A 148 6.40 3.80 2.59
C CYS A 148 5.24 3.31 3.47
N GLY A 149 5.43 3.37 4.80
CA GLY A 149 4.34 3.26 5.76
C GLY A 149 3.51 4.54 5.81
N GLY A 150 2.23 4.39 6.08
CA GLY A 150 1.27 5.48 6.22
C GLY A 150 0.79 5.62 7.65
N VAL A 151 -0.52 5.86 7.78
CA VAL A 151 -1.16 6.04 9.08
C VAL A 151 -1.14 4.75 9.90
N TYR A 152 -1.12 4.93 11.22
CA TYR A 152 -1.35 3.87 12.20
C TYR A 152 -2.56 4.21 13.07
N LEU A 153 -3.37 3.19 13.34
CA LEU A 153 -4.52 3.26 14.24
C LEU A 153 -4.31 2.24 15.36
N THR A 154 -4.40 2.68 16.62
CA THR A 154 -4.38 1.77 17.78
C THR A 154 -5.64 0.89 17.81
N PRO A 155 -5.67 -0.21 18.59
CA PRO A 155 -6.88 -1.01 18.78
C PRO A 155 -8.09 -0.17 19.22
N GLU A 156 -7.88 0.79 20.13
CA GLU A 156 -8.92 1.69 20.61
C GLU A 156 -9.42 2.62 19.50
N ALA A 157 -8.50 3.23 18.74
CA ALA A 157 -8.87 4.09 17.61
C ALA A 157 -9.62 3.34 16.50
N LEU A 158 -9.30 2.05 16.27
CA LEU A 158 -10.03 1.19 15.34
C LEU A 158 -11.46 0.91 15.82
N ALA A 159 -11.64 0.63 17.11
CA ALA A 159 -12.96 0.42 17.70
C ALA A 159 -13.80 1.71 17.60
N ASP A 160 -13.19 2.85 17.88
CA ASP A 160 -13.83 4.16 17.76
C ASP A 160 -14.19 4.49 16.31
N LEU A 161 -13.30 4.20 15.34
CA LEU A 161 -13.58 4.37 13.92
C LEU A 161 -14.74 3.48 13.46
N ARG A 162 -14.78 2.23 13.93
CA ARG A 162 -15.86 1.27 13.62
C ARG A 162 -17.21 1.77 14.14
N GLU A 163 -17.25 2.33 15.34
CA GLU A 163 -18.46 2.89 15.92
C GLU A 163 -18.86 4.23 15.27
N ALA A 164 -17.89 5.08 14.97
CA ALA A 164 -18.10 6.32 14.24
C ALA A 164 -18.69 6.07 12.85
N ALA A 165 -18.22 5.05 12.14
CA ALA A 165 -18.78 4.66 10.84
C ALA A 165 -20.25 4.20 10.92
N ARG A 166 -20.72 3.74 12.08
CA ARG A 166 -22.12 3.35 12.29
C ARG A 166 -23.01 4.51 12.74
N THR A 167 -22.46 5.45 13.48
CA THR A 167 -23.22 6.48 14.20
C THR A 167 -23.09 7.87 13.60
N ARG A 168 -22.04 8.15 12.81
CA ARG A 168 -21.73 9.47 12.24
C ARG A 168 -21.77 9.40 10.71
N ALA A 169 -22.82 9.95 10.12
CA ALA A 169 -23.01 9.97 8.67
C ALA A 169 -21.81 10.55 7.88
N PRO A 170 -21.15 11.65 8.30
CA PRO A 170 -19.99 12.17 7.56
C PRO A 170 -18.81 11.19 7.49
N VAL A 171 -18.58 10.41 8.55
CA VAL A 171 -17.52 9.39 8.59
C VAL A 171 -17.87 8.24 7.65
N ALA A 172 -19.11 7.75 7.72
CA ALA A 172 -19.59 6.68 6.84
C ALA A 172 -19.48 7.05 5.36
N GLU A 173 -19.97 8.24 4.98
CA GLU A 173 -19.94 8.72 3.59
C GLU A 173 -18.53 8.85 3.04
N LYS A 174 -17.58 9.34 3.85
CA LYS A 174 -16.17 9.48 3.45
C LYS A 174 -15.48 8.12 3.30
N LEU A 175 -15.77 7.17 4.19
CA LEU A 175 -15.26 5.79 4.06
C LEU A 175 -15.84 5.09 2.83
N GLU A 176 -17.13 5.22 2.55
CA GLU A 176 -17.76 4.68 1.34
C GLU A 176 -17.17 5.29 0.06
N ALA A 177 -16.91 6.60 0.07
CA ALA A 177 -16.29 7.29 -1.06
C ALA A 177 -14.84 6.82 -1.28
N LEU A 178 -14.04 6.73 -0.20
CA LEU A 178 -12.64 6.30 -0.25
C LEU A 178 -12.51 4.83 -0.66
N PHE A 179 -13.33 3.96 -0.07
CA PHE A 179 -13.30 2.51 -0.26
C PHE A 179 -14.45 2.00 -1.13
N SER A 180 -14.76 2.72 -2.20
CA SER A 180 -15.85 2.35 -3.11
C SER A 180 -15.60 1.03 -3.87
N GLY A 181 -16.66 0.48 -4.46
CA GLY A 181 -16.55 -0.68 -5.36
C GLY A 181 -16.30 -2.03 -4.68
N GLY A 182 -16.67 -2.16 -3.40
CA GLY A 182 -16.45 -3.35 -2.58
C GLY A 182 -15.14 -3.35 -1.79
N ARG A 183 -14.34 -2.27 -1.87
CA ARG A 183 -13.11 -2.13 -1.07
C ARG A 183 -13.42 -1.92 0.41
N LEU A 184 -14.58 -1.34 0.75
CA LEU A 184 -14.94 -1.05 2.13
C LEU A 184 -15.12 -2.33 2.94
N ASP A 185 -15.69 -3.37 2.36
CA ASP A 185 -15.82 -4.68 3.01
C ASP A 185 -14.44 -5.31 3.29
N LEU A 186 -13.49 -5.15 2.37
CA LEU A 186 -12.10 -5.61 2.57
C LEU A 186 -11.41 -4.84 3.69
N PHE A 187 -11.58 -3.51 3.71
CA PHE A 187 -11.06 -2.68 4.77
C PHE A 187 -11.63 -3.09 6.13
N TRP A 188 -12.94 -3.30 6.22
CA TRP A 188 -13.57 -3.78 7.45
C TRP A 188 -13.14 -5.18 7.85
N SER A 189 -12.88 -6.08 6.91
CA SER A 189 -12.28 -7.39 7.22
C SER A 189 -10.90 -7.25 7.87
N ALA A 190 -10.09 -6.28 7.44
CA ALA A 190 -8.78 -6.00 8.05
C ALA A 190 -8.94 -5.44 9.47
N VAL A 191 -9.87 -4.49 9.65
CA VAL A 191 -10.18 -3.88 10.95
C VAL A 191 -10.71 -4.93 11.94
N ASP A 192 -11.68 -5.75 11.53
CA ASP A 192 -12.28 -6.77 12.37
C ASP A 192 -11.23 -7.81 12.79
N HIS A 193 -10.34 -8.25 11.87
CA HIS A 193 -9.23 -9.13 12.24
C HIS A 193 -8.26 -8.50 13.24
N ALA A 194 -7.91 -7.22 13.07
CA ALA A 194 -7.04 -6.52 14.01
C ALA A 194 -7.68 -6.44 15.40
N LEU A 195 -8.96 -6.06 15.48
CA LEU A 195 -9.72 -5.97 16.73
C LEU A 195 -9.86 -7.33 17.43
N ASP A 196 -10.19 -8.39 16.70
CA ASP A 196 -10.32 -9.76 17.24
C ASP A 196 -9.02 -10.27 17.88
N ASN A 197 -7.87 -9.72 17.46
CA ASN A 197 -6.55 -10.07 17.97
C ASN A 197 -5.94 -9.01 18.91
N GLY A 198 -6.68 -7.94 19.24
CA GLY A 198 -6.20 -6.84 20.07
C GLY A 198 -5.01 -6.08 19.46
N LEU A 199 -4.96 -6.00 18.13
CA LEU A 199 -3.92 -5.33 17.36
C LEU A 199 -4.41 -4.00 16.81
N GLY A 200 -3.48 -3.08 16.56
CA GLY A 200 -3.73 -1.91 15.73
C GLY A 200 -3.62 -2.25 14.25
N LEU A 201 -3.73 -1.23 13.39
CA LEU A 201 -3.66 -1.39 11.94
C LEU A 201 -2.68 -0.39 11.35
N LEU A 202 -1.68 -0.90 10.64
CA LEU A 202 -0.65 -0.13 9.95
C LEU A 202 -0.94 -0.11 8.44
N GLU A 203 -1.09 1.08 7.89
CA GLU A 203 -1.14 1.29 6.45
C GLU A 203 0.28 1.29 5.85
N ALA A 204 0.44 0.74 4.65
CA ALA A 204 1.66 0.90 3.86
C ALA A 204 1.38 0.79 2.36
N ALA A 205 2.18 1.49 1.55
CA ALA A 205 2.10 1.47 0.10
C ALA A 205 3.21 0.61 -0.52
N GLU A 206 2.85 -0.17 -1.55
CA GLU A 206 3.72 -1.02 -2.36
C GLU A 206 4.49 -2.11 -1.60
N VAL A 207 3.94 -2.60 -0.47
CA VAL A 207 4.41 -3.86 0.15
C VAL A 207 4.17 -5.05 -0.81
N ILE A 208 3.07 -5.00 -1.55
CA ILE A 208 2.75 -5.88 -2.68
C ILE A 208 2.30 -5.03 -3.87
N GLU A 209 2.76 -5.36 -5.07
CA GLU A 209 2.33 -4.77 -6.34
C GLU A 209 1.74 -5.91 -7.19
N PRO A 210 0.43 -6.20 -7.04
CA PRO A 210 -0.21 -7.27 -7.79
C PRO A 210 -0.19 -6.98 -9.29
N ASN A 211 0.14 -7.99 -10.10
CA ASN A 211 -0.05 -7.88 -11.55
C ASN A 211 -1.41 -8.48 -11.93
N PRO A 212 -2.38 -7.68 -12.40
CA PRO A 212 -3.75 -8.15 -12.64
C PRO A 212 -3.89 -9.04 -13.88
N VAL A 213 -2.82 -9.20 -14.68
CA VAL A 213 -2.82 -10.02 -15.90
C VAL A 213 -2.02 -11.31 -15.72
N ASP A 214 -0.85 -11.22 -15.07
CA ASP A 214 0.04 -12.36 -14.85
C ASP A 214 0.54 -12.36 -13.41
N VAL A 215 -0.09 -13.16 -12.56
CA VAL A 215 0.22 -13.26 -11.12
C VAL A 215 1.69 -13.58 -10.84
N ARG A 216 2.41 -14.19 -11.78
CA ARG A 216 3.85 -14.49 -11.63
C ARG A 216 4.73 -13.23 -11.71
N LYS A 217 4.17 -12.12 -12.19
CA LYS A 217 4.82 -10.81 -12.24
C LYS A 217 4.44 -9.92 -11.06
N THR A 218 3.64 -10.42 -10.12
CA THR A 218 3.39 -9.75 -8.84
C THR A 218 4.71 -9.60 -8.08
N ARG A 219 4.98 -8.40 -7.58
CA ARG A 219 6.12 -8.14 -6.70
C ARG A 219 5.62 -8.07 -5.26
N CYS A 220 6.34 -8.66 -4.32
CA CYS A 220 5.98 -8.60 -2.91
C CYS A 220 7.24 -8.58 -2.05
N TYR A 221 7.31 -7.63 -1.12
CA TYR A 221 8.38 -7.55 -0.12
C TYR A 221 8.09 -8.46 1.10
N ALA A 222 6.81 -8.67 1.41
CA ALA A 222 6.34 -9.57 2.45
C ALA A 222 6.03 -10.98 1.91
N ARG A 223 5.25 -11.77 2.65
CA ARG A 223 4.81 -13.11 2.25
C ARG A 223 3.49 -13.04 1.48
N THR A 224 3.52 -13.33 0.18
CA THR A 224 2.32 -13.28 -0.69
C THR A 224 1.19 -14.16 -0.17
N GLU A 225 1.51 -15.30 0.43
CA GLU A 225 0.55 -16.27 0.99
C GLU A 225 -0.21 -15.74 2.21
N ASN A 226 0.29 -14.68 2.85
CA ASN A 226 -0.40 -13.98 3.93
C ASN A 226 -1.28 -12.83 3.42
N CYS A 227 -1.16 -12.43 2.15
CA CYS A 227 -2.03 -11.42 1.56
C CYS A 227 -3.43 -12.02 1.37
N ASP A 228 -4.45 -11.37 1.93
CA ASP A 228 -5.84 -11.76 1.70
C ASP A 228 -6.14 -11.73 0.18
N PRO A 229 -6.57 -12.85 -0.41
CA PRO A 229 -6.69 -12.96 -1.86
C PRO A 229 -7.84 -12.13 -2.43
N ALA A 230 -8.83 -11.74 -1.62
CA ALA A 230 -10.00 -11.00 -2.10
C ALA A 230 -9.61 -9.61 -2.63
N GLY A 231 -8.58 -8.98 -2.05
CA GLY A 231 -8.02 -7.71 -2.52
C GLY A 231 -7.46 -7.79 -3.94
N PRO A 232 -6.43 -8.60 -4.22
CA PRO A 232 -5.86 -8.74 -5.55
C PRO A 232 -6.88 -9.24 -6.59
N ILE A 233 -7.81 -10.12 -6.20
CA ILE A 233 -8.91 -10.58 -7.07
C ILE A 233 -9.84 -9.41 -7.43
N LEU A 234 -10.21 -8.57 -6.46
CA LEU A 234 -11.03 -7.39 -6.70
C LEU A 234 -10.35 -6.44 -7.69
N TYR A 235 -9.06 -6.18 -7.50
CA TYR A 235 -8.28 -5.35 -8.41
C TYR A 235 -8.20 -5.95 -9.82
N GLN A 236 -7.93 -7.25 -9.95
CA GLN A 236 -7.91 -7.93 -11.24
C GLN A 236 -9.26 -7.79 -11.97
N ARG A 237 -10.37 -8.01 -11.26
CA ARG A 237 -11.72 -7.85 -11.82
C ARG A 237 -11.95 -6.43 -12.35
N ASP A 238 -11.66 -5.42 -11.54
CA ASP A 238 -11.84 -4.02 -11.90
C ASP A 238 -10.95 -3.62 -13.09
N TYR A 239 -9.69 -4.09 -13.11
CA TYR A 239 -8.75 -3.88 -14.21
C TYR A 239 -9.25 -4.47 -15.53
N LEU A 240 -9.72 -5.72 -15.52
CA LEU A 240 -10.23 -6.39 -16.73
C LEU A 240 -11.48 -5.68 -17.26
N ALA A 241 -12.39 -5.27 -16.38
CA ALA A 241 -13.58 -4.52 -16.75
C ALA A 241 -13.22 -3.18 -17.43
N GLU A 242 -12.22 -2.47 -16.91
CA GLU A 242 -11.75 -1.22 -17.50
C GLU A 242 -11.07 -1.44 -18.86
N MET A 243 -10.23 -2.47 -18.99
CA MET A 243 -9.62 -2.83 -20.27
C MET A 243 -10.66 -3.14 -21.35
N ASP A 244 -11.74 -3.84 -20.99
CA ASP A 244 -12.82 -4.15 -21.93
C ASP A 244 -13.61 -2.90 -22.34
N ARG A 245 -13.83 -1.95 -21.42
CA ARG A 245 -14.42 -0.64 -21.75
C ARG A 245 -13.55 0.14 -22.74
N LEU A 246 -12.24 0.20 -22.50
CA LEU A 246 -11.30 0.89 -23.38
C LEU A 246 -11.25 0.24 -24.78
N ARG A 247 -11.27 -1.09 -24.84
CA ARG A 247 -11.34 -1.84 -26.12
C ARG A 247 -12.60 -1.50 -26.91
N ARG A 248 -13.77 -1.47 -26.24
CA ARG A 248 -15.05 -1.11 -26.88
C ARG A 248 -15.04 0.31 -27.39
N LYS A 249 -14.61 1.27 -26.57
CA LYS A 249 -14.51 2.69 -26.96
C LYS A 249 -13.60 2.88 -28.17
N LYS A 250 -12.44 2.21 -28.19
CA LYS A 250 -11.52 2.25 -29.35
C LYS A 250 -12.17 1.68 -30.61
N ALA A 251 -12.87 0.55 -30.51
CA ALA A 251 -13.57 -0.06 -31.63
C ALA A 251 -14.67 0.86 -32.20
N GLU A 252 -15.41 1.55 -31.34
CA GLU A 252 -16.42 2.55 -31.74
C GLU A 252 -15.80 3.75 -32.45
N GLU A 253 -14.68 4.27 -31.93
CA GLU A 253 -13.92 5.36 -32.56
C GLU A 253 -13.38 4.97 -33.94
N ASP A 254 -12.82 3.77 -34.07
CA ASP A 254 -12.30 3.25 -35.34
C ASP A 254 -13.43 3.03 -36.35
N ALA A 255 -14.58 2.52 -35.91
CA ALA A 255 -15.76 2.38 -36.75
C ALA A 255 -16.27 3.74 -37.25
N ARG A 256 -16.32 4.76 -36.38
CA ARG A 256 -16.72 6.13 -36.74
C ARG A 256 -15.78 6.75 -37.77
N LYS A 257 -14.46 6.62 -37.57
CA LYS A 257 -13.44 7.08 -38.54
C LYS A 257 -13.60 6.39 -39.88
N GLY A 258 -13.87 5.08 -39.88
CA GLY A 258 -14.13 4.30 -41.10
C GLY A 258 -15.38 4.77 -41.86
N VAL A 259 -16.46 5.13 -41.15
CA VAL A 259 -17.68 5.70 -41.76
C VAL A 259 -17.40 7.06 -42.38
N VAL A 260 -16.70 7.96 -41.67
CA VAL A 260 -16.33 9.29 -42.19
C VAL A 260 -15.46 9.17 -43.44
N ARG A 261 -14.47 8.28 -43.44
CA ARG A 261 -13.60 8.06 -44.61
C ARG A 261 -14.40 7.59 -45.83
N ARG A 262 -15.31 6.63 -45.67
CA ARG A 262 -16.19 6.17 -46.76
C ARG A 262 -17.12 7.26 -47.29
N LEU A 263 -17.58 8.18 -46.44
CA LEU A 263 -18.38 9.33 -46.84
C LEU A 263 -17.56 10.35 -47.64
N LEU A 264 -16.33 10.65 -47.20
CA LEU A 264 -15.42 11.55 -47.91
C LEU A 264 -15.03 10.97 -49.29
N ASP A 265 -14.71 9.69 -49.37
CA ASP A 265 -14.36 9.03 -50.63
C ASP A 265 -15.52 9.12 -51.65
N ARG A 266 -16.78 9.08 -51.19
CA ARG A 266 -17.98 9.27 -52.03
C ARG A 266 -18.23 10.71 -52.48
N ILE A 267 -17.71 11.70 -51.76
CA ILE A 267 -17.84 13.13 -52.12
C ILE A 267 -16.74 13.53 -53.10
N VAL A 268 -15.52 13.01 -52.91
CA VAL A 268 -14.36 13.31 -53.77
C VAL A 268 -14.44 12.60 -55.13
N TYR A 269 -15.15 11.47 -55.22
CA TYR A 269 -15.38 10.70 -56.45
C TYR A 269 -16.82 10.79 -56.97
N ARG A 270 -17.42 11.99 -57.03
CA ARG A 270 -18.56 12.21 -57.93
C ARG A 270 -18.03 12.70 -59.30
N PRO A 271 -18.34 12.00 -60.41
CA PRO A 271 -18.05 12.49 -61.76
C PRO A 271 -18.83 13.76 -62.10
#